data_AF-A0A158JYQ5-F1
#
_entry.id   AF-A0A158JYQ5-F1
#
_cell.length_a   1.000
_cell.length_b   1.000
_cell.length_c   1.000
_cell.angle_alpha   90.00
_cell.angle_beta   90.00
_cell.angle_gamma   90.00
#
_symmetry.space_group_name_H-M   'P 1'
#
loop_
_entity.id
_entity.type
_entity.pdbx_description
1 polymer ?
#
loop_
_entity_poly.entity_id
_entity_poly.type
_entity_poly.pdbx_seq_one_letter_code
_entity_poly.pdbx_strand_id
1 'polypeptide(L)'
;MNDEARDQLRREIEVLRASGARRQELSQHACKRLFFDFGIRPSIATVREFTQTGSASDIPKDIDAFWTRIRVASRVRIEGGAIPEALQERAGELLGQLFAEAQQYARASLAAEKAEIDATIDASEGRLRDADARRAAIEEAFQRSEARAEAAAARVASLEAELAATRGQESSAHDGLQALIGRLERENDASSKRLEQEQAANAALRDRLDALQSELRQNTEHYAGQIKDAVSEAERRVKPMLVELDSLRTMSTTYQAGVREASQKEFEFIQQLSAAKARGDRFEAQVRKQSDEIDALAHERDTLKARGSMSEEVGRTLCALAAQGRLTNDELEALGTQLDAHVGLPSHCPACEAGEPELSQHEDEYELSCPECDHTSGATSSKLAALAGFSISERVELP
;
A
#
# COMPACT_ATOMS: atom_id res chain seq x y z
N MET A 1 -60.90 46.17 114.63
CA MET A 1 -61.25 45.01 115.47
C MET A 1 -61.02 43.77 114.62
N ASN A 2 -60.22 42.80 115.08
CA ASN A 2 -60.03 41.55 114.34
C ASN A 2 -61.35 40.76 114.29
N ASP A 3 -61.65 40.15 113.14
CA ASP A 3 -62.89 39.40 112.92
C ASP A 3 -63.06 38.22 113.90
N GLU A 4 -61.95 37.58 114.26
CA GLU A 4 -61.94 36.47 115.22
C GLU A 4 -62.42 36.88 116.63
N ALA A 5 -62.04 38.08 117.08
CA ALA A 5 -62.47 38.63 118.37
C ALA A 5 -63.95 39.04 118.36
N ARG A 6 -64.45 39.44 117.19
CA ARG A 6 -65.86 39.77 116.94
C ARG A 6 -66.75 38.53 117.08
N ASP A 7 -66.29 37.42 116.53
CA ASP A 7 -67.00 36.14 116.60
C ASP A 7 -66.93 35.51 117.99
N GLN A 8 -65.82 35.73 118.73
CA GLN A 8 -65.74 35.35 120.12
C GLN A 8 -66.77 36.09 120.99
N LEU A 9 -66.92 37.40 120.81
CA LEU A 9 -67.95 38.19 121.53
C LEU A 9 -69.36 37.71 121.20
N ARG A 10 -69.64 37.36 119.94
CA ARG A 10 -70.94 36.78 119.52
C ARG A 10 -71.21 35.47 120.23
N ARG A 11 -70.23 34.55 120.24
CA ARG A 11 -70.33 33.25 120.93
C ARG A 11 -70.55 33.43 122.44
N GLU A 12 -69.84 34.34 123.08
CA GLU A 12 -70.04 34.63 124.52
C GLU A 12 -71.47 35.11 124.82
N ILE A 13 -72.00 36.00 123.98
CA ILE A 13 -73.37 36.52 124.14
C ILE A 13 -74.40 35.43 123.84
N GLU A 14 -74.15 34.55 122.88
CA GLU A 14 -75.00 33.39 122.60
C GLU A 14 -74.99 32.38 123.75
N VAL A 15 -73.84 32.12 124.37
CA VAL A 15 -73.73 31.27 125.56
C VAL A 15 -74.48 31.87 126.73
N LEU A 16 -74.33 33.18 126.98
CA LEU A 16 -75.07 33.89 128.03
C LEU A 16 -76.60 33.89 127.76
N ARG A 17 -76.99 33.98 126.48
CA ARG A 17 -78.40 33.87 126.08
C ARG A 17 -78.93 32.45 126.34
N ALA A 18 -78.15 31.42 126.02
CA ALA A 18 -78.50 30.02 126.27
C ALA A 18 -78.57 29.68 127.78
N SER A 19 -77.78 30.35 128.62
CA SER A 19 -77.85 30.22 130.09
C SER A 19 -78.99 31.00 130.75
N GLY A 20 -79.86 31.66 129.96
CA GLY A 20 -81.03 32.38 130.46
C GLY A 20 -80.75 33.80 130.99
N ALA A 21 -79.62 34.42 130.61
CA ALA A 21 -79.30 35.78 131.04
C ALA A 21 -80.35 36.81 130.58
N ARG A 22 -80.61 37.80 131.43
CA ARG A 22 -81.57 38.86 131.11
C ARG A 22 -80.99 39.78 130.02
N ARG A 23 -81.87 40.37 129.21
CA ARG A 23 -81.48 41.28 128.11
C ARG A 23 -80.57 42.45 128.55
N GLN A 24 -80.76 42.97 129.76
CA GLN A 24 -79.88 44.01 130.32
C GLN A 24 -78.46 43.49 130.56
N GLU A 25 -78.30 42.24 131.00
CA GLU A 25 -77.01 41.61 131.27
C GLU A 25 -76.24 41.36 129.96
N LEU A 26 -76.95 40.94 128.90
CA LEU A 26 -76.37 40.82 127.56
C LEU A 26 -75.84 42.16 127.04
N SER A 27 -76.62 43.23 127.22
CA SER A 27 -76.24 44.58 126.78
C SER A 27 -75.07 45.15 127.58
N GLN A 28 -75.04 44.91 128.89
CA GLN A 28 -73.91 45.31 129.74
C GLN A 28 -72.63 44.51 129.46
N HIS A 29 -72.74 43.21 129.18
CA HIS A 29 -71.60 42.37 128.79
C HIS A 29 -71.00 42.84 127.47
N ALA A 30 -71.84 43.09 126.46
CA ALA A 30 -71.41 43.65 125.18
C ALA A 30 -70.73 45.02 125.34
N CYS A 31 -71.29 45.92 126.15
CA CYS A 31 -70.69 47.23 126.43
C CYS A 31 -69.31 47.10 127.10
N LYS A 32 -69.14 46.18 128.04
CA LYS A 32 -67.86 45.92 128.72
C LYS A 32 -66.80 45.45 127.75
N ARG A 33 -67.09 44.41 126.94
CA ARG A 33 -66.12 43.84 126.00
C ARG A 33 -65.75 44.85 124.91
N LEU A 34 -66.74 45.56 124.34
CA LEU A 34 -66.51 46.64 123.37
C LEU A 34 -65.59 47.73 123.92
N PHE A 35 -65.85 48.18 125.15
CA PHE A 35 -65.10 49.30 125.72
C PHE A 35 -63.72 48.89 126.23
N PHE A 36 -63.62 47.86 127.06
CA PHE A 36 -62.36 47.51 127.75
C PHE A 36 -61.41 46.69 126.88
N ASP A 37 -61.92 45.77 126.07
CA ASP A 37 -61.06 44.85 125.31
C ASP A 37 -60.80 45.35 123.88
N PHE A 38 -61.79 46.03 123.28
CA PHE A 38 -61.70 46.48 121.90
C PHE A 38 -61.44 47.98 121.74
N GLY A 39 -61.52 48.76 122.82
CA GLY A 39 -61.36 50.22 122.77
C GLY A 39 -62.43 50.93 121.92
N ILE A 40 -63.55 50.25 121.63
CA ILE A 40 -64.64 50.78 120.83
C ILE A 40 -65.69 51.36 121.77
N ARG A 41 -66.09 52.61 121.53
CA ARG A 41 -67.17 53.25 122.28
C ARG A 41 -68.50 52.50 122.02
N PRO A 42 -69.17 51.95 123.05
CA PRO A 42 -70.46 51.30 122.87
C PRO A 42 -71.50 52.29 122.31
N SER A 43 -72.08 51.94 121.17
CA SER A 43 -73.17 52.67 120.52
C SER A 43 -74.40 51.78 120.38
N ILE A 44 -75.57 52.38 120.12
CA ILE A 44 -76.82 51.63 119.91
C ILE A 44 -76.64 50.60 118.78
N ALA A 45 -75.99 50.99 117.68
CA ALA A 45 -75.77 50.13 116.53
C ALA A 45 -74.87 48.93 116.86
N THR A 46 -73.72 49.19 117.49
CA THR A 46 -72.75 48.14 117.82
C THR A 46 -73.30 47.19 118.87
N VAL A 47 -73.98 47.68 119.92
CA VAL A 47 -74.54 46.81 120.97
C VAL A 47 -75.68 45.95 120.42
N ARG A 48 -76.55 46.51 119.57
CA ARG A 48 -77.65 45.78 118.93
C ARG A 48 -77.15 44.69 117.98
N GLU A 49 -76.05 44.93 117.27
CA GLU A 49 -75.43 43.94 116.37
C GLU A 49 -75.08 42.65 117.12
N PHE A 50 -74.59 42.77 118.35
CA PHE A 50 -74.19 41.61 119.16
C PHE A 50 -75.33 41.01 119.98
N THR A 51 -76.18 41.82 120.60
CA THR A 51 -77.24 41.30 121.49
C THR A 51 -78.48 40.82 120.76
N GLN A 52 -78.74 41.31 119.54
CA GLN A 52 -79.89 40.98 118.67
C GLN A 52 -81.27 41.01 119.37
N THR A 53 -81.35 41.62 120.55
CA THR A 53 -82.52 41.62 121.43
C THR A 53 -82.64 42.98 122.12
N GLY A 54 -83.85 43.54 122.12
CA GLY A 54 -84.14 44.83 122.76
C GLY A 54 -84.89 45.84 121.88
N SER A 55 -85.81 46.57 122.48
CA SER A 55 -86.50 47.72 121.86
C SER A 55 -85.52 48.90 121.66
N ALA A 56 -85.80 49.73 120.65
CA ALA A 56 -85.06 50.96 120.35
C ALA A 56 -84.94 51.92 121.55
N SER A 57 -85.88 51.85 122.51
CA SER A 57 -85.93 52.69 123.71
C SER A 57 -85.04 52.24 124.87
N ASP A 58 -84.60 50.98 124.86
CA ASP A 58 -84.06 50.34 126.06
C ASP A 58 -82.54 50.06 125.97
N ILE A 59 -82.00 49.88 124.75
CA ILE A 59 -80.54 49.78 124.54
C ILE A 59 -79.83 51.07 124.99
N PRO A 60 -80.35 52.29 124.72
CA PRO A 60 -79.76 53.52 125.25
C PRO A 60 -79.70 53.54 126.78
N LYS A 61 -80.77 53.09 127.47
CA LYS A 61 -80.82 53.04 128.94
C LYS A 61 -79.77 52.09 129.52
N ASP A 62 -79.54 50.95 128.87
CA ASP A 62 -78.52 50.00 129.30
C ASP A 62 -77.08 50.53 129.06
N ILE A 63 -76.86 51.24 127.96
CA ILE A 63 -75.59 51.95 127.67
C ILE A 63 -75.37 53.07 128.71
N ASP A 64 -76.39 53.84 129.05
CA ASP A 64 -76.31 54.89 130.06
C ASP A 64 -76.08 54.33 131.46
N ALA A 65 -76.72 53.21 131.80
CA ALA A 65 -76.48 52.50 133.06
C ALA A 65 -75.04 51.98 133.14
N PHE A 66 -74.50 51.45 132.03
CA PHE A 66 -73.10 51.05 131.92
C PHE A 66 -72.15 52.24 132.13
N TRP A 67 -72.37 53.36 131.45
CA TRP A 67 -71.54 54.55 131.61
C TRP A 67 -71.66 55.16 133.00
N THR A 68 -72.84 55.17 133.59
CA THR A 68 -73.06 55.64 134.97
C THR A 68 -72.27 54.75 135.94
N ARG A 69 -72.31 53.43 135.76
CA ARG A 69 -71.53 52.50 136.58
C ARG A 69 -70.02 52.68 136.41
N ILE A 70 -69.52 52.89 135.19
CA ILE A 70 -68.11 53.20 134.96
C ILE A 70 -67.73 54.52 135.63
N ARG A 71 -68.50 55.59 135.44
CA ARG A 71 -68.22 56.90 136.06
C ARG A 71 -68.20 56.84 137.59
N VAL A 72 -69.06 56.01 138.19
CA VAL A 72 -69.08 55.78 139.63
C VAL A 72 -67.87 54.95 140.08
N ALA A 73 -67.47 53.93 139.32
CA ALA A 73 -66.34 53.06 139.64
C ALA A 73 -64.96 53.69 139.36
N SER A 74 -64.85 54.55 138.34
CA SER A 74 -63.64 55.25 137.93
C SER A 74 -63.50 56.63 138.58
N ARG A 75 -64.39 56.96 139.51
CA ARG A 75 -64.33 58.21 140.27
C ARG A 75 -63.17 58.12 141.26
N VAL A 76 -62.05 58.75 140.91
CA VAL A 76 -61.14 59.28 141.93
C VAL A 76 -61.96 60.34 142.69
N ARG A 77 -62.33 60.04 143.94
CA ARG A 77 -63.09 60.96 144.78
C ARG A 77 -62.22 62.16 145.13
N ILE A 78 -62.33 63.24 144.34
CA ILE A 78 -62.03 64.59 144.82
C ILE A 78 -63.31 65.04 145.53
N GLU A 79 -63.45 64.70 146.82
CA GLU A 79 -64.53 65.22 147.66
C GLU A 79 -64.19 66.68 148.02
N GLY A 80 -64.90 67.64 147.40
CA GLY A 80 -64.97 69.02 147.87
C GLY A 80 -64.51 70.10 146.89
N GLY A 81 -65.47 70.88 146.40
CA GLY A 81 -65.23 72.21 145.81
C GLY A 81 -65.19 72.24 144.29
N ALA A 82 -65.97 73.15 143.69
CA ALA A 82 -65.69 73.62 142.33
C ALA A 82 -64.21 73.98 142.25
N ILE A 83 -63.49 73.46 141.25
CA ILE A 83 -62.12 73.87 140.98
C ILE A 83 -62.15 75.39 140.83
N PRO A 84 -61.37 76.17 141.61
CA PRO A 84 -61.35 77.62 141.47
C PRO A 84 -61.10 78.00 140.02
N GLU A 85 -61.86 78.95 139.48
CA GLU A 85 -61.84 79.34 138.06
C GLU A 85 -60.40 79.64 137.57
N ALA A 86 -59.59 80.28 138.42
CA ALA A 86 -58.18 80.54 138.17
C ALA A 86 -57.29 79.29 137.98
N LEU A 87 -57.61 78.17 138.65
CA LEU A 87 -56.93 76.87 138.47
C LEU A 87 -57.40 76.16 137.20
N GLN A 88 -58.68 76.28 136.87
CA GLN A 88 -59.26 75.72 135.65
C GLN A 88 -58.73 76.43 134.38
N GLU A 89 -58.64 77.76 134.39
CA GLU A 89 -58.05 78.53 133.30
C GLU A 89 -56.57 78.19 133.09
N ARG A 90 -55.77 78.15 134.16
CA ARG A 90 -54.35 77.76 134.08
C ARG A 90 -54.14 76.33 133.58
N ALA A 91 -54.99 75.40 134.01
CA ALA A 91 -54.95 74.02 133.51
C ALA A 91 -55.36 73.95 132.03
N GLY A 92 -56.37 74.71 131.62
CA GLY A 92 -56.80 74.81 130.22
C GLY A 92 -55.74 75.44 129.31
N GLU A 93 -55.04 76.47 129.79
CA GLU A 93 -53.95 77.13 129.09
C GLU A 93 -52.75 76.18 128.92
N LEU A 94 -52.35 75.47 129.99
CA LEU A 94 -51.28 74.46 129.92
C LEU A 94 -51.65 73.32 128.95
N LEU A 95 -52.87 72.81 129.00
CA LEU A 95 -53.34 71.78 128.07
C LEU A 95 -53.40 72.30 126.63
N GLY A 96 -53.77 73.57 126.42
CA GLY A 96 -53.75 74.22 125.11
C GLY A 96 -52.34 74.36 124.54
N GLN A 97 -51.37 74.76 125.37
CA GLN A 97 -49.95 74.84 125.01
C GLN A 97 -49.39 73.45 124.67
N LEU A 98 -49.61 72.45 125.52
CA LEU A 98 -49.19 71.07 125.26
C LEU A 98 -49.81 70.51 123.97
N PHE A 99 -51.08 70.82 123.70
CA PHE A 99 -51.74 70.39 122.47
C PHE A 99 -51.18 71.10 121.23
N ALA A 100 -50.84 72.38 121.32
CA ALA A 100 -50.19 73.13 120.24
C ALA A 100 -48.79 72.60 119.95
N GLU A 101 -47.99 72.34 120.98
CA GLU A 101 -46.66 71.72 120.86
C GLU A 101 -46.75 70.31 120.27
N ALA A 102 -47.68 69.48 120.74
CA ALA A 102 -47.91 68.15 120.19
C ALA A 102 -48.33 68.21 118.70
N GLN A 103 -49.17 69.16 118.30
CA GLN A 103 -49.53 69.35 116.89
C GLN A 103 -48.33 69.81 116.06
N GLN A 104 -47.50 70.72 116.58
CA GLN A 104 -46.31 71.20 115.89
C GLN A 104 -45.30 70.06 115.70
N TYR A 105 -45.07 69.25 116.73
CA TYR A 105 -44.23 68.06 116.67
C TYR A 105 -44.78 67.03 115.66
N ALA A 106 -46.08 66.74 115.70
CA ALA A 106 -46.70 65.81 114.75
C ALA A 106 -46.58 66.30 113.29
N ARG A 107 -46.76 67.60 113.03
CA ARG A 107 -46.58 68.19 111.69
C ARG A 107 -45.12 68.13 111.24
N ALA A 108 -44.17 68.40 112.12
CA ALA A 108 -42.74 68.30 111.84
C ALA A 108 -42.33 66.85 111.54
N SER A 109 -42.79 65.88 112.33
CA SER A 109 -42.57 64.44 112.10
C SER A 109 -43.13 64.01 110.76
N LEU A 110 -44.38 64.38 110.45
CA LEU A 110 -45.00 64.05 109.17
C LEU A 110 -44.26 64.69 107.98
N ALA A 111 -43.78 65.91 108.12
CA ALA A 111 -43.00 66.57 107.07
C ALA A 111 -41.64 65.88 106.85
N ALA A 112 -40.97 65.46 107.92
CA ALA A 112 -39.73 64.70 107.85
C ALA A 112 -39.95 63.32 107.19
N GLU A 113 -40.98 62.58 107.61
CA GLU A 113 -41.34 61.29 107.00
C GLU A 113 -41.68 61.43 105.51
N LYS A 114 -42.42 62.47 105.11
CA LYS A 114 -42.70 62.74 103.69
C LYS A 114 -41.44 63.02 102.90
N ALA A 115 -40.54 63.86 103.42
CA ALA A 115 -39.27 64.15 102.76
C ALA A 115 -38.39 62.90 102.61
N GLU A 116 -38.38 62.01 103.59
CA GLU A 116 -37.65 60.73 103.52
C GLU A 116 -38.28 59.77 102.48
N ILE A 117 -39.61 59.70 102.42
CA ILE A 117 -40.33 58.91 101.40
C ILE A 117 -40.03 59.46 100.01
N ASP A 118 -40.13 60.78 99.80
CA ASP A 118 -39.87 61.42 98.51
C ASP A 118 -38.41 61.19 98.08
N ALA A 119 -37.44 61.34 98.99
CA ALA A 119 -36.05 61.03 98.72
C ALA A 119 -35.82 59.55 98.36
N THR A 120 -36.57 58.63 98.99
CA THR A 120 -36.49 57.20 98.68
C THR A 120 -37.11 56.88 97.32
N ILE A 121 -38.22 57.53 96.98
CA ILE A 121 -38.87 57.44 95.66
C ILE A 121 -37.89 57.92 94.59
N ASP A 122 -37.34 59.12 94.72
CA ASP A 122 -36.38 59.69 93.77
C ASP A 122 -35.14 58.80 93.59
N ALA A 123 -34.59 58.27 94.69
CA ALA A 123 -33.47 57.33 94.64
C ALA A 123 -33.84 56.01 93.95
N SER A 124 -35.05 55.51 94.17
CA SER A 124 -35.55 54.29 93.51
C SER A 124 -35.79 54.50 92.02
N GLU A 125 -36.37 55.63 91.63
CA GLU A 125 -36.57 56.00 90.23
C GLU A 125 -35.23 56.20 89.51
N GLY A 126 -34.25 56.83 90.17
CA GLY A 126 -32.88 56.94 89.66
C GLY A 126 -32.26 55.57 89.38
N ARG A 127 -32.36 54.64 90.35
CA ARG A 127 -31.88 53.25 90.17
C ARG A 127 -32.60 52.51 89.04
N LEU A 128 -33.91 52.73 88.88
CA LEU A 128 -34.69 52.13 87.79
C LEU A 128 -34.24 52.67 86.43
N ARG A 129 -34.09 54.00 86.28
CA ARG A 129 -33.60 54.63 85.04
C ARG A 129 -32.20 54.12 84.67
N ASP A 130 -31.30 54.02 85.64
CA ASP A 130 -29.95 53.48 85.44
C ASP A 130 -29.98 52.00 85.03
N ALA A 131 -30.83 51.20 85.66
CA ALA A 131 -30.99 49.79 85.32
C ALA A 131 -31.56 49.61 83.90
N ASP A 132 -32.54 50.42 83.50
CA ASP A 132 -33.11 50.41 82.16
C ASP A 132 -32.09 50.86 81.11
N ALA A 133 -31.31 51.90 81.38
CA ALA A 133 -30.23 52.34 80.49
C ALA A 133 -29.17 51.24 80.31
N ARG A 134 -28.78 50.56 81.39
CA ARG A 134 -27.84 49.41 81.33
C ARG A 134 -28.43 48.25 80.55
N ARG A 135 -29.72 47.93 80.77
CA ARG A 135 -30.41 46.86 80.04
C ARG A 135 -30.46 47.16 78.55
N ALA A 136 -30.83 48.37 78.16
CA ALA A 136 -30.86 48.80 76.76
C ALA A 136 -29.46 48.71 76.11
N ALA A 137 -28.41 49.15 76.80
CA ALA A 137 -27.04 49.06 76.30
C ALA A 137 -26.56 47.60 76.13
N ILE A 138 -26.92 46.71 77.05
CA ILE A 138 -26.60 45.27 76.95
C ILE A 138 -27.37 44.64 75.80
N GLU A 139 -28.65 44.96 75.63
CA GLU A 139 -29.49 44.45 74.54
C GLU A 139 -28.94 44.88 73.17
N GLU A 140 -28.58 46.15 73.00
CA GLU A 140 -27.94 46.63 71.76
C GLU A 140 -26.57 45.97 71.52
N ALA A 141 -25.79 45.72 72.57
CA ALA A 141 -24.53 44.98 72.44
C ALA A 141 -24.77 43.53 72.02
N PHE A 142 -25.80 42.89 72.60
CA PHE A 142 -26.20 41.52 72.28
C PHE A 142 -26.66 41.41 70.82
N GLN A 143 -27.59 42.26 70.39
CA GLN A 143 -28.07 42.30 69.00
C GLN A 143 -26.94 42.54 68.00
N ARG A 144 -26.00 43.44 68.31
CA ARG A 144 -24.80 43.64 67.46
C ARG A 144 -23.90 42.41 67.42
N SER A 145 -23.79 41.68 68.52
CA SER A 145 -22.99 40.45 68.57
C SER A 145 -23.66 39.31 67.79
N GLU A 146 -24.97 39.18 67.89
CA GLU A 146 -25.78 38.19 67.17
C GLU A 146 -25.73 38.45 65.67
N ALA A 147 -25.95 39.69 65.22
CA ALA A 147 -25.83 40.06 63.81
C ALA A 147 -24.42 39.80 63.25
N ARG A 148 -23.36 39.99 64.06
CA ARG A 148 -21.98 39.63 63.67
C ARG A 148 -21.79 38.12 63.58
N ALA A 149 -22.37 37.36 64.50
CA ALA A 149 -22.31 35.90 64.49
C ALA A 149 -23.04 35.31 63.28
N GLU A 150 -24.23 35.81 62.96
CA GLU A 150 -25.00 35.43 61.77
C GLU A 150 -24.24 35.76 60.48
N ALA A 151 -23.67 36.97 60.38
CA ALA A 151 -22.86 37.35 59.23
C ALA A 151 -21.60 36.48 59.07
N ALA A 152 -20.96 36.10 60.19
CA ALA A 152 -19.83 35.19 60.18
C ALA A 152 -20.25 33.77 59.75
N ALA A 153 -21.37 33.25 60.26
CA ALA A 153 -21.91 31.96 59.87
C ALA A 153 -22.27 31.90 58.38
N ALA A 154 -22.89 32.96 57.85
CA ALA A 154 -23.17 33.08 56.43
C ALA A 154 -21.89 33.07 55.57
N ARG A 155 -20.84 33.77 56.02
CA ARG A 155 -19.53 33.74 55.35
C ARG A 155 -18.90 32.35 55.39
N VAL A 156 -18.92 31.68 56.54
CA VAL A 156 -18.41 30.30 56.66
C VAL A 156 -19.15 29.37 55.71
N ALA A 157 -20.48 29.42 55.68
CA ALA A 157 -21.28 28.61 54.76
C ALA A 157 -20.95 28.89 53.27
N SER A 158 -20.73 30.16 52.90
CA SER A 158 -20.32 30.51 51.53
C SER A 158 -18.94 29.97 51.19
N LEU A 159 -17.97 30.08 52.11
CA LEU A 159 -16.63 29.56 51.92
C LEU A 159 -16.61 28.04 51.85
N GLU A 160 -17.41 27.35 52.67
CA GLU A 160 -17.56 25.89 52.61
C GLU A 160 -18.15 25.44 51.28
N ALA A 161 -19.15 26.17 50.74
CA ALA A 161 -19.71 25.89 49.42
C ALA A 161 -18.69 26.09 48.29
N GLU A 162 -17.92 27.18 48.33
CA GLU A 162 -16.82 27.43 47.39
C GLU A 162 -15.76 26.33 47.46
N LEU A 163 -15.38 25.92 48.67
CA LEU A 163 -14.37 24.88 48.90
C LEU A 163 -14.85 23.49 48.45
N ALA A 164 -16.14 23.19 48.65
CA ALA A 164 -16.74 21.98 48.09
C ALA A 164 -16.76 22.01 46.55
N ALA A 165 -17.07 23.16 45.95
CA ALA A 165 -17.06 23.32 44.49
C ALA A 165 -15.64 23.17 43.89
N THR A 166 -14.62 23.80 44.49
CA THR A 166 -13.23 23.67 44.03
C THR A 166 -12.72 22.25 44.19
N ARG A 167 -12.99 21.58 45.32
CA ARG A 167 -12.65 20.15 45.49
C ARG A 167 -13.33 19.26 44.45
N GLY A 168 -14.59 19.54 44.11
CA GLY A 168 -15.30 18.83 43.04
C GLY A 168 -14.63 19.03 41.67
N GLN A 169 -14.24 20.26 41.35
CA GLN A 169 -13.50 20.58 40.12
C GLN A 169 -12.14 19.88 40.09
N GLU A 170 -11.36 19.94 41.18
CA GLU A 170 -10.06 19.27 41.30
C GLU A 170 -10.19 17.75 41.13
N SER A 171 -11.16 17.11 41.78
CA SER A 171 -11.43 15.67 41.60
C SER A 171 -11.76 15.35 40.16
N SER A 172 -12.66 16.11 39.52
CA SER A 172 -13.03 15.87 38.13
C SER A 172 -11.86 16.08 37.16
N ALA A 173 -11.00 17.06 37.43
CA ALA A 173 -9.80 17.32 36.65
C ALA A 173 -8.77 16.19 36.85
N HIS A 174 -8.61 15.71 38.08
CA HIS A 174 -7.73 14.58 38.40
C HIS A 174 -8.19 13.30 37.70
N ASP A 175 -9.48 12.97 37.79
CA ASP A 175 -10.08 11.82 37.10
C ASP A 175 -9.91 11.93 35.58
N GLY A 176 -10.12 13.14 35.02
CA GLY A 176 -9.89 13.43 33.60
C GLY A 176 -8.43 13.24 33.18
N LEU A 177 -7.48 13.72 33.98
CA LEU A 177 -6.04 13.52 33.74
C LEU A 177 -5.66 12.04 33.84
N GLN A 178 -6.18 11.31 34.82
CA GLN A 178 -5.90 9.89 34.98
C GLN A 178 -6.46 9.07 33.81
N ALA A 179 -7.66 9.41 33.32
CA ALA A 179 -8.23 8.80 32.13
C ALA A 179 -7.39 9.09 30.86
N LEU A 180 -6.89 10.32 30.72
CA LEU A 180 -6.00 10.71 29.61
C LEU A 180 -4.66 9.98 29.67
N ILE A 181 -4.05 9.88 30.85
CA ILE A 181 -2.81 9.12 31.05
C ILE A 181 -3.03 7.66 30.66
N GLY A 182 -4.08 7.01 31.18
CA GLY A 182 -4.39 5.63 30.85
C GLY A 182 -4.69 5.41 29.36
N ARG A 183 -5.22 6.42 28.66
CA ARG A 183 -5.38 6.37 27.19
C ARG A 183 -4.04 6.46 26.47
N LEU A 184 -3.18 7.41 26.87
CA LEU A 184 -1.87 7.60 26.26
C LEU A 184 -0.95 6.39 26.48
N GLU A 185 -1.00 5.76 27.65
CA GLU A 185 -0.28 4.52 27.94
C GLU A 185 -0.71 3.40 26.99
N ARG A 186 -2.01 3.21 26.78
CA ARG A 186 -2.52 2.20 25.82
C ARG A 186 -2.11 2.50 24.38
N GLU A 187 -2.14 3.77 23.97
CA GLU A 187 -1.71 4.18 22.63
C GLU A 187 -0.19 3.98 22.44
N ASN A 188 0.61 4.23 23.48
CA ASN A 188 2.06 4.01 23.48
C ASN A 188 2.40 2.52 23.44
N ASP A 189 1.72 1.69 24.24
CA ASP A 189 1.86 0.23 24.21
C ASP A 189 1.50 -0.35 22.84
N ALA A 190 0.40 0.13 22.24
CA ALA A 190 -0.01 -0.29 20.90
C ALA A 190 1.01 0.13 19.84
N SER A 191 1.56 1.34 19.94
CA SER A 191 2.58 1.85 19.02
C SER A 191 3.91 1.10 19.17
N SER A 192 4.32 0.79 20.39
CA SER A 192 5.52 0.01 20.71
C SER A 192 5.40 -1.41 20.14
N LYS A 193 4.26 -2.08 20.33
CA LYS A 193 4.01 -3.40 19.72
C LYS A 193 4.04 -3.37 18.20
N ARG A 194 3.50 -2.34 17.57
CA ARG A 194 3.59 -2.16 16.10
C ARG A 194 5.04 -1.97 15.66
N LEU A 195 5.81 -1.17 16.38
CA LEU A 195 7.23 -0.97 16.07
C LEU A 195 8.02 -2.27 16.18
N GLU A 196 7.80 -3.06 17.24
CA GLU A 196 8.42 -4.38 17.40
C GLU A 196 8.06 -5.33 16.26
N GLN A 197 6.78 -5.36 15.85
CA GLN A 197 6.32 -6.16 14.71
C GLN A 197 7.00 -5.75 13.41
N GLU A 198 7.08 -4.45 13.12
CA GLU A 198 7.75 -3.92 11.93
C GLU A 198 9.27 -4.18 11.96
N GLN A 199 9.90 -4.09 13.13
CA GLN A 199 11.31 -4.43 13.29
C GLN A 199 11.56 -5.92 13.03
N ALA A 200 10.72 -6.79 13.56
CA ALA A 200 10.79 -8.24 13.32
C ALA A 200 10.57 -8.58 11.83
N ALA A 201 9.58 -7.94 11.18
CA ALA A 201 9.32 -8.11 9.76
C ALA A 201 10.51 -7.63 8.90
N ASN A 202 11.11 -6.48 9.23
CA ASN A 202 12.31 -5.99 8.55
C ASN A 202 13.52 -6.90 8.74
N ALA A 203 13.71 -7.46 9.94
CA ALA A 203 14.77 -8.44 10.20
C ALA A 203 14.58 -9.67 9.31
N ALA A 204 13.37 -10.22 9.26
CA ALA A 204 13.07 -11.37 8.40
C ALA A 204 13.27 -11.08 6.90
N LEU A 205 12.96 -9.86 6.45
CA LEU A 205 13.22 -9.43 5.07
C LEU A 205 14.73 -9.33 4.78
N ARG A 206 15.53 -8.84 5.73
CA ARG A 206 17.00 -8.80 5.60
C ARG A 206 17.58 -10.20 5.53
N ASP A 207 17.17 -11.11 6.41
CA ASP A 207 17.62 -12.50 6.39
C ASP A 207 17.29 -13.17 5.06
N ARG A 208 16.10 -12.89 4.50
CA ARG A 208 15.70 -13.41 3.19
C ARG A 208 16.51 -12.81 2.03
N LEU A 209 16.86 -11.53 2.10
CA LEU A 209 17.74 -10.90 1.11
C LEU A 209 19.13 -11.52 1.16
N ASP A 210 19.69 -11.73 2.36
CA ASP A 210 21.00 -12.35 2.53
C ASP A 210 21.01 -13.79 2.01
N ALA A 211 19.95 -14.57 2.29
CA ALA A 211 19.76 -15.90 1.72
C ALA A 211 19.74 -15.87 0.18
N LEU A 212 18.90 -15.02 -0.43
CA LEU A 212 18.82 -14.89 -1.89
C LEU A 212 20.16 -14.41 -2.51
N GLN A 213 20.88 -13.51 -1.84
CA GLN A 213 22.20 -13.09 -2.29
C GLN A 213 23.21 -14.24 -2.25
N SER A 214 23.18 -15.07 -1.20
CA SER A 214 24.03 -16.24 -1.12
C SER A 214 23.71 -17.29 -2.19
N GLU A 215 22.42 -17.55 -2.44
CA GLU A 215 21.97 -18.44 -3.51
C GLU A 215 22.39 -17.91 -4.89
N LEU A 216 22.23 -16.60 -5.13
CA LEU A 216 22.66 -15.98 -6.37
C LEU A 216 24.17 -16.11 -6.56
N ARG A 217 24.98 -15.86 -5.52
CA ARG A 217 26.44 -16.05 -5.58
C ARG A 217 26.80 -17.49 -5.92
N GLN A 218 26.23 -18.47 -5.22
CA GLN A 218 26.46 -19.89 -5.48
C GLN A 218 26.07 -20.28 -6.91
N ASN A 219 24.91 -19.83 -7.39
CA ASN A 219 24.47 -20.07 -8.77
C ASN A 219 25.42 -19.42 -9.78
N THR A 220 25.85 -18.18 -9.55
CA THR A 220 26.82 -17.52 -10.44
C THR A 220 28.17 -18.23 -10.49
N GLU A 221 28.68 -18.68 -9.34
CA GLU A 221 29.91 -19.49 -9.26
C GLU A 221 29.73 -20.82 -9.99
N HIS A 222 28.59 -21.48 -9.80
CA HIS A 222 28.26 -22.73 -10.47
C HIS A 222 28.20 -22.56 -12.00
N TYR A 223 27.47 -21.56 -12.50
CA TYR A 223 27.39 -21.28 -13.94
C TYR A 223 28.73 -20.85 -14.52
N ALA A 224 29.52 -20.05 -13.81
CA ALA A 224 30.88 -19.69 -14.24
C ALA A 224 31.77 -20.94 -14.36
N GLY A 225 31.66 -21.88 -13.41
CA GLY A 225 32.31 -23.19 -13.48
C GLY A 225 31.87 -24.00 -14.69
N GLN A 226 30.57 -24.16 -14.91
CA GLN A 226 30.01 -24.87 -16.06
C GLN A 226 30.47 -24.28 -17.40
N ILE A 227 30.46 -22.94 -17.53
CA ILE A 227 30.94 -22.25 -18.74
C ILE A 227 32.43 -22.52 -18.94
N LYS A 228 33.24 -22.39 -17.89
CA LYS A 228 34.67 -22.67 -17.94
C LYS A 228 34.96 -24.10 -18.38
N ASP A 229 34.26 -25.07 -17.82
CA ASP A 229 34.41 -26.48 -18.16
C ASP A 229 33.99 -26.75 -19.61
N ALA A 230 32.83 -26.23 -20.03
CA ALA A 230 32.35 -26.35 -21.41
C ALA A 230 33.31 -25.71 -22.43
N VAL A 231 33.86 -24.53 -22.13
CA VAL A 231 34.89 -23.88 -22.95
C VAL A 231 36.15 -24.74 -23.00
N SER A 232 36.62 -25.26 -21.87
CA SER A 232 37.82 -26.11 -21.84
C SER A 232 37.64 -27.42 -22.63
N GLU A 233 36.45 -28.02 -22.59
CA GLU A 233 36.10 -29.21 -23.36
C GLU A 233 35.99 -28.90 -24.86
N ALA A 234 35.35 -27.77 -25.22
CA ALA A 234 35.31 -27.30 -26.60
C ALA A 234 36.72 -27.05 -27.13
N GLU A 235 37.59 -26.39 -26.36
CA GLU A 235 39.00 -26.21 -26.71
C GLU A 235 39.73 -27.54 -26.90
N ARG A 236 39.50 -28.54 -26.03
CA ARG A 236 40.09 -29.88 -26.15
C ARG A 236 39.67 -30.60 -27.43
N ARG A 237 38.43 -30.41 -27.90
CA ARG A 237 37.94 -30.99 -29.16
C ARG A 237 38.41 -30.23 -30.39
N VAL A 238 38.41 -28.90 -30.32
CA VAL A 238 38.73 -28.03 -31.46
C VAL A 238 40.24 -27.99 -31.73
N LYS A 239 41.11 -28.00 -30.70
CA LYS A 239 42.57 -27.94 -30.90
C LYS A 239 43.10 -29.07 -31.81
N PRO A 240 42.78 -30.36 -31.58
CA PRO A 240 43.17 -31.45 -32.49
C PRO A 240 42.62 -31.27 -33.91
N MET A 241 41.34 -30.91 -34.04
CA MET A 241 40.72 -30.67 -35.35
C MET A 241 41.39 -29.52 -36.12
N LEU A 242 41.82 -28.45 -35.44
CA LEU A 242 42.56 -27.36 -36.06
C LEU A 242 43.94 -27.83 -36.54
N VAL A 243 44.64 -28.65 -35.75
CA VAL A 243 45.92 -29.27 -36.17
C VAL A 243 45.72 -30.20 -37.36
N GLU A 244 44.65 -31.00 -37.38
CA GLU A 244 44.28 -31.84 -38.53
C GLU A 244 43.91 -31.00 -39.75
N LEU A 245 43.18 -29.90 -39.58
CA LEU A 245 42.85 -29.00 -40.68
C LEU A 245 44.11 -28.36 -41.26
N ASP A 246 45.06 -27.94 -40.43
CA ASP A 246 46.32 -27.37 -40.90
C ASP A 246 47.23 -28.42 -41.56
N SER A 247 47.22 -29.66 -41.08
CA SER A 247 47.92 -30.76 -41.76
C SER A 247 47.28 -31.07 -43.12
N LEU A 248 45.94 -31.12 -43.21
CA LEU A 248 45.21 -31.28 -44.47
C LEU A 248 45.43 -30.11 -45.42
N ARG A 249 45.47 -28.87 -44.92
CA ARG A 249 45.83 -27.68 -45.73
C ARG A 249 47.24 -27.82 -46.28
N THR A 250 48.20 -28.25 -45.45
CA THR A 250 49.58 -28.48 -45.88
C THR A 250 49.67 -29.62 -46.91
N MET A 251 48.94 -30.72 -46.71
CA MET A 251 48.83 -31.80 -47.71
C MET A 251 48.18 -31.32 -49.01
N SER A 252 47.16 -30.47 -48.93
CA SER A 252 46.51 -29.90 -50.11
C SER A 252 47.44 -28.96 -50.86
N THR A 253 48.24 -28.14 -50.18
CA THR A 253 49.19 -27.24 -50.84
C THR A 253 50.33 -28.01 -51.48
N THR A 254 50.86 -29.05 -50.84
CA THR A 254 51.88 -29.93 -51.44
C THR A 254 51.30 -30.73 -52.61
N TYR A 255 50.07 -31.23 -52.51
CA TYR A 255 49.39 -31.89 -53.63
C TYR A 255 49.19 -30.93 -54.80
N GLN A 256 48.69 -29.71 -54.57
CA GLN A 256 48.55 -28.69 -55.61
C GLN A 256 49.88 -28.30 -56.25
N ALA A 257 50.95 -28.18 -55.46
CA ALA A 257 52.30 -27.95 -55.98
C ALA A 257 52.77 -29.12 -56.84
N GLY A 258 52.56 -30.36 -56.40
CA GLY A 258 52.87 -31.57 -57.16
C GLY A 258 52.07 -31.67 -58.47
N VAL A 259 50.79 -31.30 -58.47
CA VAL A 259 49.96 -31.21 -59.69
C VAL A 259 50.51 -30.15 -60.64
N ARG A 260 50.91 -28.97 -60.13
CA ARG A 260 51.53 -27.93 -60.96
C ARG A 260 52.85 -28.41 -61.57
N GLU A 261 53.71 -29.05 -60.78
CA GLU A 261 54.98 -29.60 -61.27
C GLU A 261 54.76 -30.73 -62.30
N ALA A 262 53.78 -31.61 -62.06
CA ALA A 262 53.39 -32.64 -63.02
C ALA A 262 52.86 -32.01 -64.33
N SER A 263 51.99 -31.01 -64.25
CA SER A 263 51.48 -30.29 -65.41
C SER A 263 52.58 -29.53 -66.18
N GLN A 264 53.61 -29.01 -65.48
CA GLN A 264 54.79 -28.41 -66.11
C GLN A 264 55.60 -29.48 -66.85
N LYS A 265 55.86 -30.63 -66.23
CA LYS A 265 56.55 -31.76 -66.88
C LYS A 265 55.76 -32.29 -68.07
N GLU A 266 54.44 -32.42 -67.97
CA GLU A 266 53.56 -32.78 -69.09
C GLU A 266 53.64 -31.76 -70.22
N PHE A 267 53.64 -30.46 -69.91
CA PHE A 267 53.80 -29.41 -70.91
C PHE A 267 55.18 -29.46 -71.58
N GLU A 268 56.25 -29.69 -70.82
CA GLU A 268 57.60 -29.93 -71.35
C GLU A 268 57.65 -31.17 -72.26
N PHE A 269 57.01 -32.28 -71.87
CA PHE A 269 56.89 -33.46 -72.72
C PHE A 269 56.11 -33.18 -74.01
N ILE A 270 55.02 -32.40 -73.94
CA ILE A 270 54.27 -31.95 -75.12
C ILE A 270 55.16 -31.08 -76.02
N GLN A 271 55.96 -30.18 -75.45
CA GLN A 271 56.91 -29.38 -76.22
C GLN A 271 57.97 -30.26 -76.90
N GLN A 272 58.54 -31.24 -76.19
CA GLN A 272 59.49 -32.18 -76.77
C GLN A 272 58.88 -33.01 -77.90
N LEU A 273 57.63 -33.48 -77.73
CA LEU A 273 56.86 -34.16 -78.77
C LEU A 273 56.59 -33.26 -79.98
N SER A 274 56.23 -31.99 -79.76
CA SER A 274 56.04 -31.02 -80.85
C SER A 274 57.33 -30.75 -81.62
N ALA A 275 58.47 -30.65 -80.92
CA ALA A 275 59.79 -30.49 -81.54
C ALA A 275 60.26 -31.76 -82.27
N ALA A 276 59.90 -32.95 -81.77
CA ALA A 276 60.10 -34.22 -82.48
C ALA A 276 59.22 -34.31 -83.74
N LYS A 277 57.94 -33.93 -83.64
CA LYS A 277 57.01 -33.85 -84.78
C LYS A 277 57.50 -32.89 -85.86
N ALA A 278 57.91 -31.67 -85.48
CA ALA A 278 58.47 -30.70 -86.43
C ALA A 278 59.81 -31.14 -87.05
N ARG A 279 60.54 -32.08 -86.44
CA ARG A 279 61.69 -32.75 -87.06
C ARG A 279 61.22 -33.84 -88.04
N GLY A 280 60.20 -34.61 -87.68
CA GLY A 280 59.53 -35.56 -88.56
C GLY A 280 58.97 -34.90 -89.84
N ASP A 281 58.21 -33.83 -89.70
CA ASP A 281 57.63 -33.08 -90.82
C ASP A 281 58.71 -32.54 -91.78
N ARG A 282 59.88 -32.14 -91.25
CA ARG A 282 61.04 -31.71 -92.06
C ARG A 282 61.64 -32.87 -92.86
N PHE A 283 61.80 -34.04 -92.24
CA PHE A 283 62.26 -35.22 -92.96
C PHE A 283 61.25 -35.66 -94.02
N GLU A 284 59.95 -35.60 -93.73
CA GLU A 284 58.91 -35.92 -94.70
C GLU A 284 58.94 -34.98 -95.91
N ALA A 285 59.11 -33.67 -95.70
CA ALA A 285 59.28 -32.71 -96.79
C ALA A 285 60.55 -32.96 -97.62
N GLN A 286 61.63 -33.43 -97.00
CA GLN A 286 62.87 -33.77 -97.69
C GLN A 286 62.74 -35.05 -98.52
N VAL A 287 62.03 -36.06 -98.01
CA VAL A 287 61.70 -37.29 -98.75
C VAL A 287 60.83 -36.99 -99.97
N ARG A 288 59.82 -36.12 -99.83
CA ARG A 288 58.99 -35.69 -100.97
C ARG A 288 59.82 -35.01 -102.06
N LYS A 289 60.71 -34.07 -101.69
CA LYS A 289 61.63 -33.43 -102.64
C LYS A 289 62.53 -34.43 -103.38
N GLN A 290 63.08 -35.41 -102.67
CA GLN A 290 63.92 -36.44 -103.30
C GLN A 290 63.12 -37.37 -104.21
N SER A 291 61.84 -37.63 -103.89
CA SER A 291 60.95 -38.42 -104.76
C SER A 291 60.63 -37.65 -106.06
N ASP A 292 60.34 -36.36 -105.96
CA ASP A 292 60.08 -35.52 -107.14
C ASP A 292 61.31 -35.44 -108.08
N GLU A 293 62.53 -35.45 -107.53
CA GLU A 293 63.78 -35.55 -108.31
C GLU A 293 63.93 -36.91 -109.02
N ILE A 294 63.49 -38.01 -108.41
CA ILE A 294 63.52 -39.35 -109.03
C ILE A 294 62.54 -39.44 -110.20
N ASP A 295 61.34 -38.86 -110.06
CA ASP A 295 60.32 -38.87 -111.11
C ASP A 295 60.76 -38.05 -112.33
N ALA A 296 61.44 -36.92 -112.12
CA ALA A 296 62.02 -36.13 -113.21
C ALA A 296 63.08 -36.90 -114.02
N LEU A 297 63.96 -37.65 -113.33
CA LEU A 297 64.99 -38.48 -113.98
C LEU A 297 64.40 -39.70 -114.71
N ALA A 298 63.25 -40.22 -114.24
CA ALA A 298 62.54 -41.31 -114.92
C ALA A 298 61.92 -40.87 -116.26
N HIS A 299 61.38 -39.66 -116.34
CA HIS A 299 60.83 -39.10 -117.58
C HIS A 299 61.90 -38.85 -118.66
N GLU A 300 63.11 -38.42 -118.29
CA GLU A 300 64.21 -38.24 -119.26
C GLU A 300 64.62 -39.55 -119.94
N ARG A 301 64.66 -40.66 -119.19
CA ARG A 301 65.03 -41.98 -119.71
C ARG A 301 64.02 -42.49 -120.77
N ASP A 302 62.74 -42.26 -120.55
CA ASP A 302 61.69 -42.83 -121.40
C ASP A 302 61.59 -42.11 -122.76
N THR A 303 61.95 -40.82 -122.83
CA THR A 303 62.02 -40.07 -124.09
C THR A 303 63.15 -40.51 -125.03
N LEU A 304 64.25 -41.06 -124.51
CA LEU A 304 65.41 -41.51 -125.30
C LEU A 304 65.20 -42.89 -125.96
N LYS A 305 64.28 -43.73 -125.46
CA LYS A 305 64.00 -45.05 -126.04
C LYS A 305 63.09 -45.03 -127.28
N ALA A 306 62.34 -43.96 -127.52
CA ALA A 306 61.31 -43.90 -128.55
C ALA A 306 61.79 -43.56 -129.99
N ARG A 307 63.08 -43.29 -130.22
CA ARG A 307 63.60 -42.81 -131.54
C ARG A 307 64.25 -43.88 -132.44
N GLY A 308 64.04 -45.17 -132.18
CA GLY A 308 64.87 -46.25 -132.76
C GLY A 308 64.26 -47.21 -133.80
N SER A 309 62.96 -47.21 -134.12
CA SER A 309 62.36 -48.23 -135.02
C SER A 309 61.72 -47.63 -136.30
N MET A 310 62.23 -48.11 -137.46
CA MET A 310 61.83 -48.06 -138.89
C MET A 310 60.68 -47.13 -139.40
N SER A 311 60.82 -46.59 -140.63
CA SER A 311 59.90 -45.59 -141.21
C SER A 311 58.58 -46.16 -141.79
N GLU A 312 57.50 -45.40 -141.61
CA GLU A 312 56.10 -45.75 -141.91
C GLU A 312 55.83 -45.98 -143.41
N GLU A 313 56.60 -45.33 -144.29
CA GLU A 313 56.40 -45.43 -145.74
C GLU A 313 56.79 -46.82 -146.28
N VAL A 314 57.87 -47.42 -145.76
CA VAL A 314 58.35 -48.74 -146.19
C VAL A 314 57.35 -49.82 -145.76
N GLY A 315 56.77 -49.68 -144.57
CA GLY A 315 55.77 -50.61 -144.03
C GLY A 315 54.50 -50.69 -144.88
N ARG A 316 53.98 -49.55 -145.37
CA ARG A 316 52.77 -49.54 -146.23
C ARG A 316 52.98 -50.20 -147.58
N THR A 317 54.13 -49.99 -148.24
CA THR A 317 54.42 -50.61 -149.55
C THR A 317 54.47 -52.13 -149.49
N LEU A 318 55.04 -52.70 -148.42
CA LEU A 318 55.12 -54.16 -148.25
C LEU A 318 53.73 -54.75 -147.96
N CYS A 319 52.88 -54.05 -147.19
CA CYS A 319 51.49 -54.46 -146.97
C CYS A 319 50.65 -54.45 -148.26
N ALA A 320 50.84 -53.45 -149.13
CA ALA A 320 50.11 -53.37 -150.40
C ALA A 320 50.49 -54.50 -151.38
N LEU A 321 51.77 -54.91 -151.39
CA LEU A 321 52.25 -56.03 -152.21
C LEU A 321 51.71 -57.38 -151.71
N ALA A 322 51.56 -57.54 -150.39
CA ALA A 322 50.96 -58.72 -149.76
C ALA A 322 49.47 -58.88 -150.16
N ALA A 323 48.68 -57.81 -150.08
CA ALA A 323 47.25 -57.83 -150.43
C ALA A 323 46.98 -58.12 -151.92
N GLN A 324 47.94 -57.81 -152.82
CA GLN A 324 47.84 -58.07 -154.26
C GLN A 324 48.31 -59.48 -154.66
N GLY A 325 48.67 -60.35 -153.71
CA GLY A 325 49.12 -61.72 -153.97
C GLY A 325 50.48 -61.81 -154.67
N ARG A 326 51.34 -60.77 -154.55
CA ARG A 326 52.64 -60.72 -155.23
C ARG A 326 53.82 -61.18 -154.37
N LEU A 327 53.59 -61.48 -153.10
CA LEU A 327 54.56 -62.08 -152.19
C LEU A 327 54.30 -63.58 -152.09
N THR A 328 55.37 -64.36 -152.12
CA THR A 328 55.32 -65.81 -151.89
C THR A 328 55.18 -66.11 -150.39
N ASN A 329 54.65 -67.28 -150.02
CA ASN A 329 54.45 -67.63 -148.61
C ASN A 329 55.75 -67.60 -147.78
N ASP A 330 56.90 -67.97 -148.37
CA ASP A 330 58.21 -67.90 -147.70
C ASP A 330 58.63 -66.44 -147.39
N GLU A 331 58.25 -65.48 -148.24
CA GLU A 331 58.53 -64.05 -148.04
C GLU A 331 57.65 -63.44 -146.94
N LEU A 332 56.42 -63.94 -146.78
CA LEU A 332 55.52 -63.52 -145.72
C LEU A 332 55.95 -64.04 -144.34
N GLU A 333 56.45 -65.27 -144.25
CA GLU A 333 57.00 -65.81 -142.99
C GLU A 333 58.27 -65.07 -142.54
N ALA A 334 59.16 -64.67 -143.47
CA ALA A 334 60.39 -63.97 -143.13
C ALA A 334 60.16 -62.56 -142.55
N LEU A 335 59.08 -61.88 -142.93
CA LEU A 335 58.71 -60.56 -142.41
C LEU A 335 58.06 -60.64 -141.02
N GLY A 336 57.40 -61.76 -140.70
CA GLY A 336 56.81 -62.04 -139.38
C GLY A 336 55.99 -60.87 -138.83
N THR A 337 56.13 -60.60 -137.53
CA THR A 337 55.35 -59.58 -136.81
C THR A 337 55.90 -58.15 -136.93
N GLN A 338 57.00 -57.94 -137.67
CA GLN A 338 57.66 -56.62 -137.78
C GLN A 338 56.80 -55.58 -138.50
N LEU A 339 55.83 -56.04 -139.29
CA LEU A 339 54.92 -55.19 -140.06
C LEU A 339 53.50 -55.14 -139.48
N ASP A 340 53.20 -55.87 -138.40
CA ASP A 340 51.85 -56.00 -137.83
C ASP A 340 51.26 -54.65 -137.38
N ALA A 341 52.11 -53.69 -136.98
CA ALA A 341 51.68 -52.34 -136.62
C ALA A 341 51.18 -51.50 -137.81
N HIS A 342 51.48 -51.94 -139.04
CA HIS A 342 51.15 -51.25 -140.29
C HIS A 342 50.09 -51.97 -141.13
N VAL A 343 49.63 -53.16 -140.70
CA VAL A 343 48.59 -53.95 -141.39
C VAL A 343 47.22 -53.34 -141.11
N GLY A 344 46.54 -52.88 -142.17
CA GLY A 344 45.16 -52.41 -142.11
C GLY A 344 44.19 -53.49 -142.58
N LEU A 345 43.14 -53.76 -141.80
CA LEU A 345 42.12 -54.76 -142.12
C LEU A 345 41.24 -54.30 -143.30
N PRO A 346 40.82 -55.20 -144.21
CA PRO A 346 39.98 -54.83 -145.34
C PRO A 346 38.57 -54.51 -144.84
N SER A 347 37.98 -53.42 -145.33
CA SER A 347 36.63 -53.01 -144.90
C SER A 347 35.49 -53.92 -145.37
N HIS A 348 35.71 -54.77 -146.39
CA HIS A 348 34.67 -55.63 -146.95
C HIS A 348 35.26 -57.00 -147.33
N CYS A 349 34.48 -58.06 -147.19
CA CYS A 349 34.90 -59.42 -147.54
C CYS A 349 34.97 -59.59 -149.07
N PRO A 350 36.07 -60.13 -149.61
CA PRO A 350 36.22 -60.35 -151.05
C PRO A 350 35.30 -61.45 -151.60
N ALA A 351 34.70 -62.30 -150.74
CA ALA A 351 33.84 -63.42 -151.17
C ALA A 351 32.35 -63.05 -151.28
N CYS A 352 31.79 -62.28 -150.33
CA CYS A 352 30.38 -61.90 -150.32
C CYS A 352 30.12 -60.39 -150.53
N GLU A 353 31.16 -59.55 -150.57
CA GLU A 353 31.14 -58.07 -150.70
C GLU A 353 30.32 -57.30 -149.64
N ALA A 354 29.49 -57.96 -148.82
CA ALA A 354 28.64 -57.35 -147.79
C ALA A 354 29.21 -57.45 -146.36
N GLY A 355 29.91 -58.54 -146.02
CA GLY A 355 30.40 -58.78 -144.67
C GLY A 355 31.71 -58.05 -144.34
N GLU A 356 31.83 -57.48 -143.14
CA GLU A 356 33.08 -56.90 -142.61
C GLU A 356 33.93 -58.02 -141.96
N PRO A 357 35.21 -58.20 -142.35
CA PRO A 357 36.05 -59.26 -141.80
C PRO A 357 36.60 -58.92 -140.42
N GLU A 358 36.55 -59.89 -139.51
CA GLU A 358 37.09 -59.78 -138.16
C GLU A 358 38.41 -60.54 -138.04
N LEU A 359 39.40 -59.91 -137.40
CA LEU A 359 40.69 -60.53 -137.08
C LEU A 359 40.63 -61.10 -135.66
N SER A 360 40.64 -62.42 -135.55
CA SER A 360 40.85 -63.12 -134.28
C SER A 360 42.33 -63.43 -134.08
N GLN A 361 42.78 -63.31 -132.83
CA GLN A 361 44.11 -63.75 -132.42
C GLN A 361 43.94 -64.82 -131.36
N HIS A 362 44.37 -66.03 -131.67
CA HIS A 362 44.37 -67.15 -130.75
C HIS A 362 45.81 -67.62 -130.53
N GLU A 363 46.32 -67.37 -129.31
CA GLU A 363 47.73 -67.52 -128.94
C GLU A 363 48.67 -66.73 -129.85
N ASP A 364 49.52 -67.42 -130.61
CA ASP A 364 50.53 -66.86 -131.51
C ASP A 364 50.11 -66.96 -133.00
N GLU A 365 48.83 -67.24 -133.26
CA GLU A 365 48.26 -67.32 -134.61
C GLU A 365 47.15 -66.27 -134.81
N TYR A 366 47.11 -65.72 -136.02
CA TYR A 366 46.17 -64.72 -136.50
C TYR A 366 45.30 -65.33 -137.59
N GLU A 367 43.99 -65.12 -137.46
CA GLU A 367 43.00 -65.60 -138.42
C GLU A 367 42.05 -64.47 -138.79
N LEU A 368 41.81 -64.31 -140.09
CA LEU A 368 40.81 -63.41 -140.63
C LEU A 368 39.60 -64.22 -141.10
N SER A 369 38.43 -63.89 -140.57
CA SER A 369 37.18 -64.61 -140.88
C SER A 369 36.05 -63.64 -141.21
N CYS A 370 35.20 -64.01 -142.17
CA CYS A 370 33.97 -63.29 -142.49
C CYS A 370 32.75 -63.98 -141.85
N PRO A 371 32.06 -63.33 -140.90
CA PRO A 371 30.92 -63.95 -140.21
C PRO A 371 29.68 -64.13 -141.10
N GLU A 372 29.61 -63.50 -142.28
CA GLU A 372 28.42 -63.61 -143.15
C GLU A 372 28.47 -64.76 -144.18
N CYS A 373 29.67 -65.18 -144.61
CA CYS A 373 29.82 -66.22 -145.64
C CYS A 373 30.78 -67.36 -145.26
N ASP A 374 31.29 -67.35 -144.01
CA ASP A 374 32.26 -68.30 -143.48
C ASP A 374 33.57 -68.40 -144.29
N HIS A 375 33.93 -67.39 -145.08
CA HIS A 375 35.24 -67.30 -145.76
C HIS A 375 36.33 -66.97 -144.73
N THR A 376 37.43 -67.73 -144.70
CA THR A 376 38.54 -67.50 -143.76
C THR A 376 39.90 -67.58 -144.43
N SER A 377 40.90 -66.88 -143.87
CA SER A 377 42.30 -66.98 -144.29
C SER A 377 43.00 -68.25 -143.82
N GLY A 378 42.38 -68.98 -142.88
CA GLY A 378 43.06 -69.94 -142.00
C GLY A 378 44.00 -69.25 -140.99
N ALA A 379 44.43 -70.02 -139.98
CA ALA A 379 45.34 -69.55 -138.95
C ALA A 379 46.78 -69.38 -139.49
N THR A 380 47.37 -68.21 -139.26
CA THR A 380 48.69 -67.82 -139.78
C THR A 380 49.54 -67.08 -138.74
N SER A 381 50.86 -67.03 -138.91
CA SER A 381 51.81 -66.54 -137.89
C SER A 381 51.97 -65.00 -137.80
N SER A 382 51.34 -64.22 -138.68
CA SER A 382 51.38 -62.75 -138.63
C SER A 382 50.11 -62.12 -139.19
N LYS A 383 49.81 -60.88 -138.79
CA LYS A 383 48.63 -60.16 -139.32
C LYS A 383 48.73 -59.94 -140.82
N LEU A 384 49.95 -59.74 -141.31
CA LEU A 384 50.24 -59.57 -142.74
C LEU A 384 49.92 -60.84 -143.53
N ALA A 385 50.29 -62.01 -143.00
CA ALA A 385 49.99 -63.30 -143.61
C ALA A 385 48.48 -63.60 -143.62
N ALA A 386 47.78 -63.31 -142.52
CA ALA A 386 46.32 -63.45 -142.44
C ALA A 386 45.62 -62.59 -143.51
N LEU A 387 46.07 -61.35 -143.71
CA LEU A 387 45.52 -60.44 -144.73
C LEU A 387 45.71 -60.97 -146.15
N ALA A 388 46.90 -61.49 -146.46
CA ALA A 388 47.23 -62.01 -147.77
C ALA A 388 46.39 -63.26 -148.11
N GLY A 389 46.24 -64.19 -147.16
CA GLY A 389 45.43 -65.41 -147.31
C GLY A 389 43.94 -65.12 -147.47
N PHE A 390 43.42 -64.12 -146.77
CA PHE A 390 42.00 -63.74 -146.85
C PHE A 390 41.58 -63.20 -148.23
N SER A 391 42.53 -62.64 -148.99
CA SER A 391 42.26 -61.90 -150.23
C SER A 391 42.06 -62.78 -151.49
N ILE A 392 42.17 -64.11 -151.39
CA ILE A 392 42.03 -65.06 -152.50
C ILE A 392 40.60 -65.67 -152.48
N SER A 393 39.82 -65.54 -153.56
CA SER A 393 38.40 -65.99 -153.63
C SER A 393 38.23 -67.20 -154.57
N GLU A 394 37.90 -68.39 -154.03
CA GLU A 394 37.43 -69.55 -154.82
C GLU A 394 35.89 -69.53 -154.88
N ARG A 395 35.32 -69.21 -156.06
CA ARG A 395 33.87 -69.28 -156.29
C ARG A 395 33.43 -70.75 -156.47
N VAL A 396 32.64 -71.24 -155.52
CA VAL A 396 31.83 -72.47 -155.66
C VAL A 396 30.50 -72.11 -156.34
N GLU A 397 30.26 -72.65 -157.54
CA GLU A 397 28.95 -72.64 -158.23
C GLU A 397 27.97 -73.60 -157.56
N LEU A 398 26.66 -73.29 -157.60
CA LEU A 398 25.52 -74.23 -157.62
C LEU A 398 24.19 -73.44 -157.74
N PRO A 399 23.18 -73.85 -158.55
CA PRO A 399 23.17 -74.58 -159.82
C PRO A 399 22.91 -73.68 -161.05
#